data_AF-A0A4R6WC22-F1
#
_entry.id   AF-A0A4R6WC22-F1
#
_cell.length_a   1.000
_cell.length_b   1.000
_cell.length_c   1.000
_cell.angle_alpha   90.00
_cell.angle_beta   90.00
_cell.angle_gamma   90.00
#
_symmetry.space_group_name_H-M   'P 1'
#
loop_
_entity.id
_entity.type
_entity.pdbx_description
1 polymer ?
#
loop_
_entity_poly.entity_id
_entity_poly.type
_entity_poly.pdbx_seq_one_letter_code
_entity_poly.pdbx_strand_id
1 'polypeptide(L)' 'MATVIENEMLSYFTQLDESEKRSVVELLKTFLKSRKEDKTVTVEDYNLDLIEGEKEFERGEYITHEQLKNAI' A
#
# COMPACT_ATOMS: atom_id res chain seq x y z
N MET A 1 -25.84 1.85 -17.88
CA MET A 1 -26.90 2.34 -16.98
C MET A 1 -26.28 2.50 -15.62
N ALA A 2 -26.29 3.71 -15.07
CA ALA A 2 -25.76 3.93 -13.72
C ALA A 2 -26.56 3.07 -12.73
N THR A 3 -25.87 2.41 -11.81
CA THR A 3 -26.52 1.62 -10.76
C THR A 3 -27.37 2.53 -9.86
N VAL A 4 -28.39 1.98 -9.19
CA VAL A 4 -29.22 2.75 -8.23
C VAL A 4 -28.34 3.48 -7.22
N ILE A 5 -27.26 2.83 -6.79
CA ILE A 5 -26.27 3.35 -5.84
C ILE A 5 -25.50 4.55 -6.42
N GLU A 6 -25.10 4.52 -7.71
CA GLU A 6 -24.41 5.65 -8.34
C GLU A 6 -25.28 6.91 -8.38
N ASN A 7 -26.58 6.75 -8.67
CA ASN A 7 -27.52 7.88 -8.70
C ASN A 7 -27.75 8.46 -7.30
N GLU A 8 -27.86 7.60 -6.28
CA GLU A 8 -27.99 8.04 -4.88
C GLU A 8 -26.72 8.76 -4.39
N MET A 9 -25.54 8.20 -4.67
CA MET A 9 -24.26 8.85 -4.33
C MET A 9 -24.12 10.22 -4.99
N LEU A 10 -24.48 10.34 -6.27
CA LEU A 10 -24.45 11.62 -6.98
C LEU A 10 -25.44 12.62 -6.36
N SER A 11 -26.67 12.18 -6.07
CA SER A 11 -27.69 13.01 -5.42
C SER A 11 -27.21 13.56 -4.08
N TYR A 12 -26.67 12.70 -3.21
CA TYR A 12 -26.15 13.12 -1.91
C TYR A 12 -24.93 14.04 -2.05
N PHE A 13 -24.02 13.74 -2.98
CA PHE A 13 -22.83 14.56 -3.19
C PHE A 13 -23.15 15.96 -3.70
N THR A 14 -24.22 16.12 -4.49
CA THR A 14 -24.64 17.46 -4.98
C THR A 14 -25.20 18.37 -3.89
N GLN A 15 -25.77 17.80 -2.83
CA GLN A 15 -26.38 18.53 -1.71
C GLN A 15 -25.35 19.10 -0.74
N LEU A 16 -24.11 18.61 -0.77
CA LEU A 16 -23.02 19.05 0.08
C LEU A 16 -22.48 20.42 -0.34
N ASP A 17 -21.96 21.17 0.62
CA ASP A 17 -21.17 22.38 0.34
C ASP A 17 -19.74 22.03 -0.13
N GLU A 18 -18.96 23.05 -0.48
CA GLU A 18 -17.60 22.84 -1.01
C GLU A 18 -16.63 22.23 0.01
N SER A 19 -16.76 22.58 1.29
CA SER A 19 -15.93 22.07 2.39
C SER A 19 -16.24 20.60 2.66
N GLU A 20 -17.53 20.26 2.67
CA GLU A 20 -18.01 18.89 2.84
C GLU A 20 -17.63 18.01 1.65
N LYS A 21 -17.79 18.51 0.41
CA LYS A 21 -17.33 17.82 -0.81
C LYS A 21 -15.84 17.51 -0.74
N ARG A 22 -15.03 18.46 -0.30
CA ARG A 22 -13.57 18.28 -0.14
C ARG A 22 -13.27 17.15 0.85
N SER A 23 -13.99 17.11 1.97
CA SER A 23 -13.81 16.10 3.02
C SER A 23 -14.19 14.69 2.53
N VAL A 24 -15.30 14.56 1.79
CA VAL A 24 -15.72 13.29 1.18
C VAL A 24 -14.73 12.83 0.12
N VAL A 25 -14.21 13.73 -0.72
CA VAL A 25 -13.17 13.41 -1.71
C VAL A 25 -11.89 12.95 -1.04
N GLU A 26 -11.48 13.57 0.07
CA GLU A 26 -10.32 13.12 0.85
C GLU A 26 -10.53 11.72 1.45
N LEU A 27 -11.73 11.44 1.97
CA LEU A 27 -12.08 10.10 2.46
C LEU A 27 -12.02 9.05 1.34
N LEU A 28 -12.60 9.33 0.16
CA LEU A 28 -12.52 8.45 -1.00
C LEU A 28 -11.06 8.22 -1.47
N LYS A 29 -10.23 9.27 -1.45
CA LYS A 29 -8.79 9.14 -1.76
C LYS A 29 -8.08 8.22 -0.79
N THR A 30 -8.38 8.30 0.51
CA THR A 30 -7.81 7.42 1.54
C THR A 30 -8.22 5.96 1.29
N PHE A 31 -9.48 5.70 1.01
CA PHE A 31 -9.97 4.35 0.67
C PHE A 31 -9.36 3.77 -0.61
N LEU A 32 -9.03 4.62 -1.60
CA LEU A 32 -8.36 4.17 -2.82
C LEU A 32 -6.86 3.94 -2.62
N LYS A 33 -6.22 4.75 -1.77
CA LYS A 33 -4.80 4.56 -1.42
C LYS A 33 -4.59 3.30 -0.59
N SER A 34 -5.46 3.00 0.37
CA SER A 34 -5.36 1.76 1.15
C SER A 34 -5.54 0.50 0.32
N ARG A 35 -6.25 0.56 -0.81
CA ARG A 35 -6.31 -0.55 -1.79
C ARG A 35 -5.07 -0.67 -2.67
N LYS A 36 -4.27 0.40 -2.78
CA LYS A 36 -2.98 0.41 -3.47
C LYS A 36 -1.82 -0.03 -2.57
N GLU A 37 -2.09 -0.43 -1.32
CA GLU A 37 -1.12 -1.13 -0.46
C GLU A 37 -0.96 -2.61 -0.81
N ASP A 38 -1.45 -3.07 -1.97
CA ASP A 38 -0.70 -4.10 -2.70
C ASP A 38 0.67 -3.51 -2.97
N LYS A 39 1.62 -3.81 -2.07
CA LYS A 39 3.04 -3.44 -2.17
C LYS A 39 3.50 -3.91 -3.53
N THR A 40 3.37 -3.03 -4.52
CA THR A 40 3.82 -3.30 -5.87
C THR A 40 5.31 -3.08 -5.78
N VAL A 41 6.02 -4.10 -5.29
CA VAL A 41 7.48 -4.12 -5.30
C VAL A 41 7.86 -3.97 -6.76
N THR A 42 8.48 -2.84 -7.11
CA THR A 42 8.95 -2.64 -8.46
C THR A 42 10.12 -3.60 -8.72
N VAL A 43 10.44 -3.83 -9.99
CA VAL A 43 11.62 -4.65 -10.34
C VAL A 43 12.88 -3.97 -9.78
N GLU A 44 12.90 -2.65 -9.76
CA GLU A 44 13.95 -1.84 -9.16
C GLU A 44 14.07 -2.05 -7.64
N ASP A 45 12.96 -2.02 -6.90
CA ASP A 45 12.95 -2.28 -5.45
C ASP A 45 13.47 -3.69 -5.14
N TYR A 46 13.01 -4.69 -5.91
CA TYR A 46 13.47 -6.07 -5.76
C TYR A 46 14.98 -6.22 -6.01
N ASN A 47 15.50 -5.56 -7.04
CA ASN A 47 16.92 -5.61 -7.36
C ASN A 47 17.76 -4.91 -6.29
N LEU A 48 17.26 -3.82 -5.69
CA LEU A 48 17.92 -3.16 -4.57
C LEU A 48 18.01 -4.06 -3.35
N ASP A 49 16.92 -4.75 -3.00
CA ASP A 49 16.88 -5.71 -1.89
C ASP A 49 17.90 -6.84 -2.08
N LEU A 50 18.05 -7.37 -3.30
CA LEU A 50 19.05 -8.40 -3.61
C LEU A 50 20.48 -7.89 -3.44
N ILE A 51 20.79 -6.69 -3.95
CA ILE A 51 22.11 -6.07 -3.81
C ILE A 51 22.44 -5.81 -2.34
N GLU A 52 21.45 -5.40 -1.54
CA GLU A 52 21.64 -5.21 -0.10
C GLU A 52 21.92 -6.53 0.62
N GLY A 53 21.14 -7.58 0.34
CA GLY A 53 21.36 -8.91 0.91
C GLY A 53 22.71 -9.53 0.54
N GLU A 54 23.19 -9.33 -0.70
CA GLU A 54 24.54 -9.74 -1.10
C GLU A 54 25.62 -9.02 -0.29
N LYS A 55 25.47 -7.70 -0.06
CA LYS A 55 26.42 -6.93 0.75
C LYS A 55 26.42 -7.37 2.22
N GLU A 56 25.25 -7.66 2.80
CA GLU A 56 25.14 -8.22 4.15
C GLU A 56 25.87 -9.56 4.24
N PHE A 57 25.67 -10.44 3.25
CA PHE A 57 26.35 -11.72 3.18
C PHE A 57 27.87 -11.57 3.06
N GLU A 58 28.36 -10.66 2.21
CA GLU A 58 29.78 -10.33 2.07
C GLU A 58 30.39 -9.77 3.37
N ARG A 59 29.62 -9.01 4.15
CA ARG A 59 30.02 -8.53 5.49
C ARG A 59 30.00 -9.63 6.56
N GLY A 60 29.49 -10.82 6.25
CA GLY A 60 29.32 -11.90 7.21
C GLY A 60 28.12 -11.73 8.13
N GLU A 61 27.17 -10.86 7.77
CA GLU A 61 25.93 -10.59 8.51
C GLU A 61 24.87 -11.67 8.21
N TYR A 62 25.26 -12.95 8.32
CA TYR A 62 24.37 -14.09 8.15
C TYR A 62 24.41 -14.99 9.37
N ILE A 63 23.34 -15.75 9.55
CA ILE A 63 23.27 -16.83 10.53
C ILE A 63 23.23 -18.17 9.82
N THR A 64 23.87 -19.16 10.40
CA THR A 64 23.79 -20.55 9.95
C THR A 64 22.46 -21.17 10.36
N HIS A 65 22.09 -22.25 9.68
CA HIS A 65 20.90 -23.04 10.01
C HIS A 65 20.85 -23.49 11.47
N GLU A 66 21.99 -23.91 12.03
CA GLU A 66 22.08 -24.34 13.42
C GLU A 66 21.95 -23.17 14.41
N GLN A 67 22.48 -21.98 14.07
CA GLN A 67 22.26 -20.78 14.85
C GLN A 67 20.78 -20.36 14.87
N LEU A 68 20.10 -20.46 13.72
CA LEU A 68 18.66 -20.18 13.62
C LEU A 68 17.84 -21.15 14.48
N LYS A 69 18.11 -22.47 14.40
CA LYS A 69 17.42 -23.48 15.22
C LYS A 69 17.56 -23.26 16.72
N ASN A 70 18.71 -22.78 17.17
CA ASN A 70 18.97 -22.55 18.59
C ASN A 70 18.40 -21.21 19.11
N ALA A 71 17.92 -20.33 18.22
CA ALA A 71 17.37 -19.02 18.56
C ALA A 71 15.83 -19.01 18.66
N ILE A 72 15.16 -20.12 18.31
CA ILE A 72 13.71 -20.33 18.33
C ILE A 72 13.37 -21.30 19.46
#